data_AF-A0A9N8VLK9-F1
#
_entry.id   AF-A0A9N8VLK9-F1
#
_cell.length_a   1.000
_cell.length_b   1.000
_cell.length_c   1.000
_cell.angle_alpha   90.00
_cell.angle_beta   90.00
_cell.angle_gamma   90.00
#
_symmetry.space_group_name_H-M   'P 1'
#
loop_
_entity.id
_entity.type
_entity.pdbx_description
1 polymer ?
#
loop_
_entity_poly.entity_id
_entity_poly.type
_entity_poly.pdbx_seq_one_letter_code
_entity_poly.pdbx_strand_id
1 'polypeptide(L)'
;MKSRSILGAFMLLALTITTSADKKFENLVVFGDELCDTGNTYKLTNYEYPPSPPYFEGRYSDGKNWVEYFVEEHDLCLYDYAYGSASSDNTLVQTFAGPKNVSVPGVFQQVNLFFEKESEKIDVKKTLFVVASLCGDYVATLGQVDAAEVVNRIGNSIKELHVTGDAKHILIVPVPPIDRVPGLNSLPPETFDLIKSKISLHNELLLKFLDEFQEKHSEVKLYVVKDIDELVRQLFEPEILKALGITVTDKPCIPDYGYAGKDSVVCDHPEEYAFIDGFRALNTKLFKQIAVELARYVY
;
A
#
# COMPACT_ATOMS: atom_id res chain seq x y z
N MET A 1 -68.86 -11.18 47.25
CA MET A 1 -68.06 -11.41 46.02
C MET A 1 -67.42 -10.12 45.57
N LYS A 2 -66.08 -10.04 45.56
CA LYS A 2 -65.23 -9.32 44.59
C LYS A 2 -63.78 -9.53 45.02
N SER A 3 -63.16 -10.57 44.45
CA SER A 3 -61.72 -10.81 44.55
C SER A 3 -60.99 -9.78 43.69
N ARG A 4 -59.99 -9.10 44.26
CA ARG A 4 -59.04 -8.28 43.52
C ARG A 4 -57.77 -9.10 43.32
N SER A 5 -57.52 -9.51 42.08
CA SER A 5 -56.23 -10.02 41.62
C SER A 5 -55.62 -8.96 40.72
N ILE A 6 -54.47 -8.42 41.08
CA ILE A 6 -53.65 -7.61 40.17
C ILE A 6 -52.34 -8.37 39.97
N LEU A 7 -52.17 -8.80 38.72
CA LEU A 7 -51.00 -9.43 38.13
C LEU A 7 -49.72 -8.63 38.44
N GLY A 8 -48.70 -9.33 38.95
CA GLY A 8 -47.33 -8.82 38.95
C GLY A 8 -46.74 -8.91 37.54
N ALA A 9 -46.26 -7.80 37.00
CA ALA A 9 -45.51 -7.77 35.75
C ALA A 9 -44.05 -8.16 36.03
N PHE A 10 -43.66 -9.37 35.61
CA PHE A 10 -42.25 -9.75 35.53
C PHE A 10 -41.68 -9.18 34.22
N MET A 11 -40.87 -8.14 34.33
CA MET A 11 -40.10 -7.59 33.22
C MET A 11 -38.85 -8.47 33.06
N LEU A 12 -38.85 -9.37 32.06
CA LEU A 12 -37.67 -10.14 31.68
C LEU A 12 -36.66 -9.21 31.01
N LEU A 13 -35.58 -8.90 31.72
CA LEU A 13 -34.41 -8.22 31.18
C LEU A 13 -33.63 -9.23 30.33
N ALA A 14 -33.81 -9.19 29.01
CA ALA A 14 -33.00 -9.97 28.09
C ALA A 14 -31.60 -9.36 28.02
N LEU A 15 -30.61 -9.96 28.70
CA LEU A 15 -29.21 -9.67 28.43
C LEU A 15 -28.89 -10.18 27.02
N THR A 16 -28.77 -9.27 26.07
CA THR A 16 -28.13 -9.56 24.79
C THR A 16 -26.64 -9.74 25.05
N ILE A 17 -26.20 -11.00 25.14
CA ILE A 17 -24.77 -11.33 25.04
C ILE A 17 -24.39 -11.06 23.60
N THR A 18 -23.83 -9.89 23.32
CA THR A 18 -23.14 -9.62 22.05
C THR A 18 -21.88 -10.48 22.06
N THR A 19 -21.95 -11.66 21.46
CA THR A 19 -20.75 -12.38 21.06
C THR A 19 -20.03 -11.49 20.05
N SER A 20 -18.90 -10.89 20.44
CA SER A 20 -17.98 -10.30 19.46
C SER A 20 -17.71 -11.38 18.42
N ALA A 21 -18.09 -11.14 17.16
CA ALA A 21 -17.63 -12.01 16.08
C ALA A 21 -16.10 -12.05 16.17
N ASP A 22 -15.52 -13.25 16.10
CA ASP A 22 -14.07 -13.38 16.15
C ASP A 22 -13.52 -12.68 14.89
N LYS A 23 -12.72 -11.64 15.09
CA LYS A 23 -12.18 -10.86 13.96
C LYS A 23 -11.23 -11.76 13.17
N LYS A 24 -11.38 -11.75 11.85
CA LYS A 24 -10.48 -12.47 10.93
C LYS A 24 -9.02 -12.04 11.11
N PHE A 25 -8.81 -10.75 11.30
CA PHE A 25 -7.51 -10.14 11.56
C PHE A 25 -7.62 -9.16 12.72
N GLU A 26 -6.53 -9.02 13.48
CA GLU A 26 -6.34 -8.01 14.51
C GLU A 26 -5.24 -7.01 14.11
N ASN A 27 -4.31 -7.43 13.24
CA ASN A 27 -3.17 -6.62 12.82
C ASN A 27 -3.02 -6.58 11.30
N LEU A 28 -2.53 -5.44 10.81
CA LEU A 28 -2.01 -5.27 9.45
C LEU A 28 -0.53 -4.90 9.56
N VAL A 29 0.36 -5.72 8.99
CA VAL A 29 1.80 -5.42 8.90
C VAL A 29 2.14 -5.12 7.45
N VAL A 30 2.68 -3.94 7.17
CA VAL A 30 2.87 -3.47 5.78
C VAL A 30 4.34 -3.25 5.45
N PHE A 31 4.78 -3.85 4.35
CA PHE A 31 6.07 -3.62 3.72
C PHE A 31 5.85 -3.06 2.31
N GLY A 32 6.53 -1.97 1.97
CA GLY A 32 6.38 -1.34 0.67
C GLY A 32 7.03 0.02 0.58
N ASP A 33 6.46 0.85 -0.28
CA ASP A 33 7.03 2.13 -0.69
C ASP A 33 6.10 3.32 -0.38
N GLU A 34 6.17 4.40 -1.18
CA GLU A 34 5.41 5.64 -0.99
C GLU A 34 3.90 5.45 -0.91
N LEU A 35 3.33 4.45 -1.57
CA LEU A 35 1.88 4.25 -1.53
C LEU A 35 1.39 3.67 -0.19
N CYS A 36 2.31 3.17 0.63
CA CYS A 36 2.04 2.55 1.92
C CYS A 36 2.64 3.33 3.11
N ASP A 37 3.69 4.10 2.89
CA ASP A 37 4.42 4.84 3.93
C ASP A 37 3.53 5.89 4.64
N THR A 38 3.38 5.74 5.96
CA THR A 38 2.61 6.64 6.85
C THR A 38 3.48 7.67 7.58
N GLY A 39 4.74 7.83 7.18
CA GLY A 39 5.67 8.84 7.70
C GLY A 39 7.01 8.29 8.19
N ASN A 40 7.36 7.05 7.86
CA ASN A 40 8.67 6.46 8.13
C ASN A 40 9.78 7.17 7.36
N THR A 41 9.58 7.47 6.07
CA THR A 41 10.54 8.27 5.29
C THR A 41 10.64 9.70 5.82
N TYR A 42 9.52 10.27 6.26
CA TYR A 42 9.52 11.59 6.89
C TYR A 42 10.39 11.63 8.14
N LYS A 43 10.25 10.66 9.04
CA LYS A 43 11.12 10.54 10.22
C LYS A 43 12.58 10.28 9.84
N LEU A 44 12.83 9.37 8.88
CA LEU A 44 14.16 9.00 8.42
C LEU A 44 14.94 10.19 7.84
N THR A 45 14.24 11.09 7.14
CA THR A 45 14.81 12.30 6.56
C THR A 45 14.86 13.48 7.54
N ASN A 46 14.73 13.22 8.85
CA ASN A 46 14.68 14.23 9.90
C ASN A 46 13.56 15.26 9.70
N TYR A 47 12.37 14.76 9.35
CA TYR A 47 11.15 15.54 9.13
C TYR A 47 11.27 16.55 7.97
N GLU A 48 12.07 16.22 6.95
CA GLU A 48 12.29 17.07 5.78
C GLU A 48 11.55 16.60 4.52
N TYR A 49 11.37 15.28 4.32
CA TYR A 49 10.79 14.74 3.09
C TYR A 49 9.89 13.50 3.30
N PRO A 50 8.68 13.42 2.72
CA PRO A 50 8.02 14.48 1.95
C PRO A 50 7.68 15.68 2.87
N PRO A 51 7.86 16.93 2.40
CA PRO A 51 7.60 18.11 3.22
C PRO A 51 6.11 18.24 3.57
N SER A 52 5.80 18.56 4.82
CA SER A 52 4.43 18.84 5.24
C SER A 52 4.32 20.26 5.78
N PRO A 53 3.54 21.16 5.13
CA PRO A 53 2.91 21.06 3.80
C PRO A 53 3.93 21.03 2.63
N PRO A 54 3.53 20.71 1.37
CA PRO A 54 2.16 20.48 0.87
C PRO A 54 1.61 19.07 1.06
N TYR A 55 2.44 18.10 1.44
CA TYR A 55 1.98 16.75 1.75
C TYR A 55 1.39 16.67 3.15
N PHE A 56 0.58 15.64 3.41
CA PHE A 56 -0.06 15.42 4.70
C PHE A 56 0.84 14.66 5.66
N GLU A 57 1.37 15.33 6.68
CA GLU A 57 2.09 14.72 7.82
C GLU A 57 3.11 13.61 7.43
N GLY A 58 3.85 13.81 6.35
CA GLY A 58 4.86 12.86 5.89
C GLY A 58 4.37 11.72 4.98
N ARG A 59 3.08 11.69 4.61
CA ARG A 59 2.53 10.77 3.59
C ARG A 59 2.85 11.29 2.20
N TYR A 60 2.93 10.40 1.21
CA TYR A 60 2.93 10.78 -0.21
C TYR A 60 1.49 11.00 -0.70
N SER A 61 0.79 11.95 -0.07
CA SER A 61 -0.61 12.28 -0.33
C SER A 61 -0.97 13.64 0.28
N ASP A 62 -2.14 14.17 -0.08
CA ASP A 62 -2.82 15.29 0.58
C ASP A 62 -3.65 14.86 1.81
N GLY A 63 -3.63 13.58 2.17
CA GLY A 63 -4.29 13.03 3.36
C GLY A 63 -3.73 11.67 3.76
N LYS A 64 -4.57 10.84 4.40
CA LYS A 64 -4.24 9.46 4.72
C LYS A 64 -4.03 8.63 3.45
N ASN A 65 -3.14 7.65 3.51
CA ASN A 65 -2.99 6.67 2.43
C ASN A 65 -3.95 5.48 2.61
N TRP A 66 -3.89 4.49 1.72
CA TRP A 66 -4.86 3.38 1.73
C TRP A 66 -4.71 2.46 2.95
N VAL A 67 -3.50 2.29 3.49
CA VAL A 67 -3.30 1.37 4.64
C VAL A 67 -3.95 1.92 5.89
N GLU A 68 -3.93 3.24 6.07
CA GLU A 68 -4.61 3.92 7.17
C GLU A 68 -6.13 3.78 7.06
N TYR A 69 -6.70 3.96 5.87
CA TYR A 69 -8.14 3.73 5.67
C TYR A 69 -8.53 2.26 5.87
N PHE A 70 -7.70 1.32 5.41
CA PHE A 70 -7.94 -0.11 5.54
C PHE A 70 -8.01 -0.53 7.01
N VAL A 71 -7.05 -0.09 7.84
CA VAL A 71 -7.07 -0.45 9.27
C VAL A 71 -8.20 0.23 10.04
N GLU A 72 -8.61 1.44 9.65
CA GLU A 72 -9.75 2.14 10.26
C GLU A 72 -11.08 1.46 9.95
N GLU A 73 -11.29 1.04 8.69
CA GLU A 73 -12.53 0.37 8.27
C GLU A 73 -12.68 -1.02 8.88
N HIS A 74 -11.57 -1.71 9.12
CA HIS A 74 -11.55 -3.09 9.64
C HIS A 74 -11.16 -3.20 11.12
N ASP A 75 -10.95 -2.07 11.81
CA ASP A 75 -10.58 -1.98 13.23
C ASP A 75 -9.36 -2.87 13.55
N LEU A 76 -8.25 -2.62 12.84
CA LEU A 76 -6.97 -3.33 12.93
C LEU A 76 -5.88 -2.44 13.55
N CYS A 77 -4.89 -3.06 14.19
CA CYS A 77 -3.65 -2.38 14.55
C CYS A 77 -2.69 -2.33 13.35
N LEU A 78 -2.20 -1.13 13.01
CA LEU A 78 -1.23 -0.94 11.92
C LEU A 78 0.21 -1.04 12.42
N TYR A 79 1.01 -1.86 11.75
CA TYR A 79 2.46 -1.92 11.87
C TYR A 79 3.08 -1.56 10.53
N ASP A 80 3.43 -0.29 10.36
CA ASP A 80 3.97 0.23 9.11
C ASP A 80 5.50 0.14 9.06
N TYR A 81 6.01 -0.63 8.10
CA TYR A 81 7.43 -0.73 7.76
C TYR A 81 7.73 -0.20 6.36
N ALA A 82 6.76 0.37 5.65
CA ALA A 82 6.97 0.94 4.33
C ALA A 82 7.81 2.21 4.40
N TYR A 83 8.62 2.43 3.37
CA TYR A 83 9.44 3.63 3.18
C TYR A 83 9.33 4.09 1.72
N GLY A 84 8.87 5.31 1.50
CA GLY A 84 8.94 5.99 0.22
C GLY A 84 10.22 5.74 -0.56
N SER A 85 10.06 5.40 -1.85
CA SER A 85 11.13 5.04 -2.79
C SER A 85 11.83 3.70 -2.50
N ALA A 86 11.29 2.83 -1.66
CA ALA A 86 11.86 1.50 -1.45
C ALA A 86 11.95 0.68 -2.75
N SER A 87 13.07 -0.02 -2.91
CA SER A 87 13.23 -1.10 -3.88
C SER A 87 12.84 -2.45 -3.27
N SER A 88 12.86 -3.51 -4.07
CA SER A 88 12.66 -4.88 -3.60
C SER A 88 13.70 -5.33 -2.57
N ASP A 89 14.97 -4.97 -2.77
CA ASP A 89 16.11 -5.31 -1.90
C ASP A 89 17.29 -4.37 -2.20
N ASN A 90 17.84 -3.72 -1.17
CA ASN A 90 18.98 -2.81 -1.31
C ASN A 90 20.27 -3.48 -1.79
N THR A 91 20.41 -4.80 -1.63
CA THR A 91 21.57 -5.53 -2.17
C THR A 91 21.51 -5.71 -3.69
N LEU A 92 20.32 -5.54 -4.29
CA LEU A 92 20.13 -5.52 -5.74
C LEU A 92 20.14 -4.08 -6.26
N VAL A 93 19.26 -3.23 -5.74
CA VAL A 93 19.17 -1.81 -6.09
C VAL A 93 19.04 -0.97 -4.83
N GLN A 94 20.04 -0.13 -4.53
CA GLN A 94 19.92 0.87 -3.47
C GLN A 94 19.14 2.08 -3.99
N THR A 95 18.09 2.46 -3.26
CA THR A 95 17.27 3.65 -3.55
C THR A 95 17.38 4.69 -2.44
N PHE A 96 16.92 5.90 -2.73
CA PHE A 96 17.10 7.06 -1.87
C PHE A 96 15.84 7.93 -1.84
N ALA A 97 15.60 8.60 -0.73
CA ALA A 97 14.51 9.54 -0.55
C ALA A 97 14.98 10.99 -0.40
N GLY A 98 14.19 11.88 -1.00
CA GLY A 98 14.31 13.32 -0.88
C GLY A 98 15.57 13.91 -1.55
N PRO A 99 15.68 15.25 -1.55
CA PRO A 99 16.76 15.96 -2.25
C PRO A 99 18.15 15.69 -1.66
N LYS A 100 18.23 15.19 -0.43
CA LYS A 100 19.49 14.83 0.24
C LYS A 100 19.94 13.40 -0.05
N ASN A 101 19.21 12.65 -0.86
CA ASN A 101 19.47 11.24 -1.18
C ASN A 101 19.72 10.39 0.07
N VAL A 102 18.78 10.43 1.02
CA VAL A 102 18.86 9.58 2.22
C VAL A 102 18.55 8.15 1.83
N SER A 103 19.45 7.21 2.15
CA SER A 103 19.24 5.78 1.85
C SER A 103 17.99 5.25 2.54
N VAL A 104 17.13 4.55 1.81
CA VAL A 104 15.90 3.93 2.34
C VAL A 104 15.98 2.41 2.31
N PRO A 105 15.40 1.72 3.31
CA PRO A 105 15.38 0.27 3.33
C PRO A 105 14.46 -0.27 2.23
N GLY A 106 14.97 -1.23 1.45
CA GLY A 106 14.18 -2.01 0.50
C GLY A 106 13.24 -2.98 1.24
N VAL A 107 12.24 -3.51 0.54
CA VAL A 107 11.20 -4.37 1.11
C VAL A 107 11.79 -5.57 1.88
N PHE A 108 12.85 -6.19 1.37
CA PHE A 108 13.53 -7.26 2.10
C PHE A 108 14.14 -6.79 3.43
N GLN A 109 14.75 -5.60 3.46
CA GLN A 109 15.27 -5.00 4.70
C GLN A 109 14.13 -4.62 5.66
N GLN A 110 12.99 -4.16 5.14
CA GLN A 110 11.80 -3.84 5.96
C GLN A 110 11.25 -5.10 6.66
N VAL A 111 11.21 -6.25 5.97
CA VAL A 111 10.83 -7.54 6.57
C VAL A 111 11.78 -7.92 7.70
N ASN A 112 13.09 -7.77 7.52
CA ASN A 112 14.06 -8.04 8.58
C ASN A 112 13.89 -7.10 9.78
N LEU A 113 13.64 -5.81 9.55
CA LEU A 113 13.36 -4.84 10.61
C LEU A 113 12.12 -5.21 11.43
N PHE A 114 11.10 -5.80 10.79
CA PHE A 114 9.93 -6.31 11.50
C PHE A 114 10.29 -7.48 12.42
N PHE A 115 11.07 -8.44 11.92
CA PHE A 115 11.53 -9.56 12.73
C PHE A 115 12.34 -9.12 13.94
N GLU A 116 13.19 -8.09 13.79
CA GLU A 116 14.00 -7.55 14.87
C GLU A 116 13.19 -6.82 15.97
N LYS A 117 12.06 -6.19 15.64
CA LYS A 117 11.40 -5.23 16.54
C LYS A 117 10.07 -5.67 17.13
N GLU A 118 9.21 -6.30 16.32
CA GLU A 118 7.79 -6.46 16.65
C GLU A 118 7.28 -7.89 16.43
N SER A 119 8.04 -8.79 15.83
CA SER A 119 7.55 -10.15 15.49
C SER A 119 7.05 -10.96 16.69
N GLU A 120 7.69 -10.83 17.85
CA GLU A 120 7.28 -11.52 19.08
C GLU A 120 6.03 -10.91 19.74
N LYS A 121 5.58 -9.74 19.29
CA LYS A 121 4.47 -8.99 19.91
C LYS A 121 3.12 -9.21 19.23
N ILE A 122 3.09 -9.87 18.08
CA ILE A 122 1.86 -10.05 17.30
C ILE A 122 1.45 -11.52 17.19
N ASP A 123 0.14 -11.78 17.13
CA ASP A 123 -0.37 -13.09 16.72
C ASP A 123 -0.34 -13.19 15.20
N VAL A 124 0.66 -13.90 14.67
CA VAL A 124 0.87 -14.09 13.23
C VAL A 124 -0.31 -14.76 12.51
N LYS A 125 -1.16 -15.52 13.23
CA LYS A 125 -2.35 -16.16 12.66
C LYS A 125 -3.50 -15.17 12.48
N LYS A 126 -3.54 -14.12 13.31
CA LYS A 126 -4.50 -13.00 13.22
C LYS A 126 -3.89 -11.77 12.57
N THR A 127 -2.81 -11.93 11.80
CA THR A 127 -2.14 -10.83 11.13
C THR A 127 -2.26 -10.99 9.62
N LEU A 128 -2.67 -9.92 8.94
CA LEU A 128 -2.52 -9.80 7.49
C LEU A 128 -1.21 -9.07 7.19
N PHE A 129 -0.30 -9.73 6.48
CA PHE A 129 0.93 -9.11 5.99
C PHE A 129 0.71 -8.57 4.59
N VAL A 130 1.24 -7.40 4.28
CA VAL A 130 1.19 -6.78 2.94
C VAL A 130 2.59 -6.67 2.38
N VAL A 131 2.79 -7.14 1.16
CA VAL A 131 4.03 -6.94 0.39
C VAL A 131 3.69 -6.16 -0.88
N ALA A 132 4.08 -4.89 -0.91
CA ALA A 132 3.84 -3.95 -2.00
C ALA A 132 5.16 -3.31 -2.47
N SER A 133 5.95 -4.07 -3.23
CA SER A 133 7.16 -3.58 -3.91
C SER A 133 6.76 -3.13 -5.31
N LEU A 134 6.57 -1.82 -5.54
CA LEU A 134 6.08 -1.32 -6.83
C LEU A 134 7.22 -1.22 -7.85
N CYS A 135 7.42 -0.05 -8.48
CA CYS A 135 8.34 0.11 -9.61
C CYS A 135 9.73 0.66 -9.23
N GLY A 136 10.05 0.77 -7.94
CA GLY A 136 11.27 1.43 -7.43
C GLY A 136 12.56 0.94 -8.10
N ASP A 137 12.77 -0.37 -8.21
CA ASP A 137 13.95 -0.97 -8.85
C ASP A 137 14.10 -0.56 -10.32
N TYR A 138 13.00 -0.56 -11.07
CA TYR A 138 12.99 -0.23 -12.50
C TYR A 138 13.21 1.26 -12.73
N VAL A 139 12.59 2.10 -11.92
CA VAL A 139 12.73 3.56 -12.05
C VAL A 139 14.15 3.98 -11.70
N ALA A 140 14.70 3.47 -10.59
CA ALA A 140 16.05 3.81 -10.14
C ALA A 140 17.15 3.36 -11.12
N THR A 141 16.89 2.31 -11.90
CA THR A 141 17.83 1.77 -12.89
C THR A 141 17.48 2.11 -14.33
N LEU A 142 16.47 2.95 -14.57
CA LEU A 142 15.96 3.28 -15.91
C LEU A 142 15.65 2.03 -16.75
N GLY A 143 15.06 1.02 -16.10
CA GLY A 143 14.67 -0.26 -16.70
C GLY A 143 15.82 -1.24 -16.95
N GLN A 144 17.04 -0.95 -16.52
CA GLN A 144 18.20 -1.82 -16.77
C GLN A 144 18.25 -3.05 -15.86
N VAL A 145 17.66 -2.99 -14.65
CA VAL A 145 17.61 -4.15 -13.76
C VAL A 145 16.83 -5.32 -14.38
N ASP A 146 17.25 -6.54 -14.08
CA ASP A 146 16.56 -7.74 -14.55
C ASP A 146 15.25 -7.97 -13.77
N ALA A 147 14.16 -8.24 -14.49
CA ALA A 147 12.86 -8.40 -13.85
C ALA A 147 12.76 -9.69 -13.03
N ALA A 148 13.41 -10.77 -13.45
CA ALA A 148 13.42 -12.02 -12.71
C ALA A 148 14.23 -11.91 -11.41
N GLU A 149 15.32 -11.12 -11.42
CA GLU A 149 16.08 -10.84 -10.20
C GLU A 149 15.22 -10.07 -9.18
N VAL A 150 14.51 -9.02 -9.60
CA VAL A 150 13.59 -8.25 -8.72
C VAL A 150 12.49 -9.15 -8.16
N VAL A 151 11.83 -9.97 -8.99
CA VAL A 151 10.80 -10.91 -8.53
C VAL A 151 11.38 -11.93 -7.56
N ASN A 152 12.61 -12.40 -7.77
CA ASN A 152 13.27 -13.29 -6.82
C ASN A 152 13.51 -12.62 -5.45
N ARG A 153 13.80 -11.31 -5.41
CA ARG A 153 13.93 -10.55 -4.14
C ARG A 153 12.61 -10.40 -3.41
N ILE A 154 11.52 -10.11 -4.12
CA ILE A 154 10.17 -10.11 -3.55
C ILE A 154 9.81 -11.51 -3.03
N GLY A 155 10.10 -12.55 -3.82
CA GLY A 155 9.89 -13.94 -3.43
C GLY A 155 10.66 -14.34 -2.17
N ASN A 156 11.88 -13.82 -1.97
CA ASN A 156 12.63 -14.01 -0.73
C ASN A 156 11.93 -13.34 0.47
N SER A 157 11.38 -12.14 0.30
CA SER A 157 10.61 -11.46 1.34
C SER A 157 9.37 -12.26 1.75
N ILE A 158 8.63 -12.81 0.78
CA ILE A 158 7.46 -13.66 1.02
C ILE A 158 7.87 -14.96 1.74
N LYS A 159 8.95 -15.59 1.29
CA LYS A 159 9.50 -16.80 1.94
C LYS A 159 9.94 -16.51 3.37
N GLU A 160 10.59 -15.38 3.63
CA GLU A 160 11.05 -15.01 4.97
C GLU A 160 9.85 -14.84 5.93
N LEU A 161 8.82 -14.12 5.50
CA LEU A 161 7.57 -13.97 6.26
C LEU A 161 6.96 -15.32 6.64
N HIS A 162 6.92 -16.26 5.70
CA HIS A 162 6.32 -17.57 5.94
C HIS A 162 7.23 -18.55 6.70
N VAL A 163 8.46 -18.76 6.24
CA VAL A 163 9.39 -19.79 6.75
C VAL A 163 9.94 -19.39 8.12
N THR A 164 10.29 -18.12 8.31
CA THR A 164 10.81 -17.61 9.58
C THR A 164 9.69 -17.16 10.51
N GLY A 165 8.69 -16.45 9.96
CA GLY A 165 7.61 -15.84 10.75
C GLY A 165 6.33 -16.65 10.90
N ASP A 166 6.22 -17.83 10.29
CA ASP A 166 4.99 -18.63 10.23
C ASP A 166 3.77 -17.86 9.68
N ALA A 167 3.99 -16.80 8.88
CA ALA A 167 2.90 -16.00 8.32
C ALA A 167 1.94 -16.86 7.49
N LYS A 168 0.64 -16.68 7.73
CA LYS A 168 -0.44 -17.45 7.07
C LYS A 168 -1.27 -16.63 6.09
N HIS A 169 -1.23 -15.31 6.18
CA HIS A 169 -2.09 -14.43 5.41
C HIS A 169 -1.26 -13.31 4.82
N ILE A 170 -1.08 -13.32 3.51
CA ILE A 170 -0.23 -12.36 2.80
C ILE A 170 -1.02 -11.77 1.65
N LEU A 171 -1.21 -10.45 1.66
CA LEU A 171 -1.72 -9.65 0.56
C LEU A 171 -0.54 -9.18 -0.31
N ILE A 172 -0.61 -9.48 -1.60
CA ILE A 172 0.39 -9.09 -2.59
C ILE A 172 -0.27 -8.14 -3.58
N VAL A 173 0.36 -6.98 -3.75
CA VAL A 173 -0.04 -5.95 -4.72
C VAL A 173 1.03 -5.93 -5.82
N PRO A 174 0.73 -6.45 -7.03
CA PRO A 174 1.61 -6.33 -8.18
C PRO A 174 1.80 -4.87 -8.59
N VAL A 175 2.80 -4.61 -9.43
CA VAL A 175 3.13 -3.25 -9.86
C VAL A 175 1.98 -2.69 -10.74
N PRO A 176 1.34 -1.57 -10.37
CA PRO A 176 0.32 -0.93 -11.18
C PRO A 176 0.84 -0.44 -12.53
N PRO A 177 -0.02 -0.35 -13.56
CA PRO A 177 0.38 0.24 -14.84
C PRO A 177 0.88 1.68 -14.65
N ILE A 178 2.07 1.95 -15.19
CA ILE A 178 2.76 3.22 -15.02
C ILE A 178 2.32 4.30 -16.01
N ASP A 179 1.48 3.98 -16.99
CA ASP A 179 1.02 4.89 -18.06
C ASP A 179 0.30 6.14 -17.53
N ARG A 180 -0.27 6.05 -16.33
CA ARG A 180 -0.98 7.14 -15.68
C ARG A 180 -0.09 8.03 -14.81
N VAL A 181 1.15 7.61 -14.52
CA VAL A 181 2.06 8.37 -13.65
C VAL A 181 2.61 9.56 -14.44
N PRO A 182 2.20 10.82 -14.13
CA PRO A 182 2.47 11.95 -15.02
C PRO A 182 3.96 12.18 -15.31
N GLY A 183 4.83 11.92 -14.34
CA GLY A 183 6.26 12.15 -14.42
C GLY A 183 7.01 11.08 -15.19
N LEU A 184 6.49 9.85 -15.27
CA LEU A 184 7.09 8.83 -16.14
C LEU A 184 6.86 9.15 -17.61
N ASN A 185 5.78 9.84 -17.94
CA ASN A 185 5.50 10.30 -19.31
C ASN A 185 6.49 11.39 -19.80
N SER A 186 7.32 11.93 -18.90
CA SER A 186 8.39 12.87 -19.25
C SER A 186 9.72 12.20 -19.63
N LEU A 187 9.84 10.88 -19.41
CA LEU A 187 11.03 10.11 -19.79
C LEU A 187 11.15 10.00 -21.32
N PRO A 188 12.37 9.77 -21.85
CA PRO A 188 12.55 9.39 -23.24
C PRO A 188 11.68 8.16 -23.58
N PRO A 189 10.97 8.13 -24.74
CA PRO A 189 10.06 7.03 -25.08
C PRO A 189 10.69 5.64 -24.96
N GLU A 190 11.93 5.47 -25.42
CA GLU A 190 12.65 4.19 -25.31
C GLU A 190 12.87 3.75 -23.85
N THR A 191 13.14 4.69 -22.95
CA THR A 191 13.28 4.41 -21.51
C THR A 191 11.94 4.07 -20.87
N PHE A 192 10.89 4.82 -21.21
CA PHE A 192 9.53 4.54 -20.73
C PHE A 192 9.07 3.15 -21.18
N ASP A 193 9.22 2.83 -22.47
CA ASP A 193 8.84 1.53 -23.04
C ASP A 193 9.64 0.38 -22.42
N LEU A 194 10.94 0.61 -22.15
CA LEU A 194 11.77 -0.37 -21.45
C LEU A 194 11.25 -0.64 -20.04
N ILE A 195 11.03 0.39 -19.22
CA ILE A 195 10.48 0.24 -17.86
C ILE A 195 9.12 -0.48 -17.92
N LYS A 196 8.23 -0.05 -18.83
CA LYS A 196 6.92 -0.66 -19.02
C LYS A 196 7.02 -2.15 -19.35
N SER A 197 7.91 -2.52 -20.27
CA SER A 197 8.13 -3.94 -20.63
C SER A 197 8.68 -4.76 -19.45
N LYS A 198 9.56 -4.18 -18.63
CA LYS A 198 10.09 -4.83 -17.42
C LYS A 198 9.00 -5.05 -16.38
N ILE A 199 8.10 -4.09 -16.20
CA ILE A 199 6.94 -4.20 -15.29
C ILE A 199 5.96 -5.27 -15.79
N SER A 200 5.66 -5.32 -17.09
CA SER A 200 4.81 -6.38 -17.64
C SER A 200 5.41 -7.77 -17.39
N LEU A 201 6.70 -7.95 -17.66
CA LEU A 201 7.41 -9.20 -17.40
C LEU A 201 7.47 -9.52 -15.90
N HIS A 202 7.69 -8.51 -15.05
CA HIS A 202 7.66 -8.66 -13.60
C HIS A 202 6.34 -9.24 -13.12
N ASN A 203 5.22 -8.65 -13.51
CA ASN A 203 3.90 -9.08 -13.04
C ASN A 203 3.59 -10.51 -13.50
N GLU A 204 3.97 -10.89 -14.73
CA GLU A 204 3.86 -12.29 -15.21
C GLU A 204 4.69 -13.25 -14.34
N LEU A 205 5.97 -12.93 -14.11
CA LEU A 205 6.87 -13.77 -13.31
C LEU A 205 6.46 -13.85 -11.84
N LEU A 206 5.96 -12.75 -11.28
CA LEU A 206 5.46 -12.69 -9.91
C LEU A 206 4.24 -13.59 -9.75
N LEU A 207 3.24 -13.48 -10.64
CA LEU A 207 2.05 -14.34 -10.58
C LEU A 207 2.42 -15.82 -10.69
N LYS A 208 3.35 -16.18 -11.58
CA LYS A 208 3.86 -17.54 -11.69
C LYS A 208 4.54 -18.00 -10.39
N PHE A 209 5.40 -17.16 -9.80
CA PHE A 209 6.04 -17.47 -8.52
C PHE A 209 5.01 -17.69 -7.41
N LEU A 210 3.97 -16.85 -7.34
CA LEU A 210 2.93 -16.96 -6.31
C LEU A 210 2.09 -18.23 -6.46
N ASP A 211 1.76 -18.64 -7.69
CA ASP A 211 1.07 -19.91 -7.97
C ASP A 211 1.94 -21.09 -7.51
N GLU A 212 3.23 -21.14 -7.88
CA GLU A 212 4.17 -22.18 -7.44
C GLU A 212 4.38 -22.20 -5.91
N PHE A 213 4.40 -21.02 -5.28
CA PHE A 213 4.51 -20.90 -3.83
C PHE A 213 3.24 -21.45 -3.14
N GLN A 214 2.06 -21.07 -3.63
CA GLN A 214 0.78 -21.51 -3.08
C GLN A 214 0.57 -23.04 -3.21
N GLU A 215 1.08 -23.66 -4.28
CA GLU A 215 1.07 -25.12 -4.47
C GLU A 215 1.94 -25.84 -3.42
N LYS A 216 3.09 -25.25 -3.05
CA LYS A 216 4.02 -25.83 -2.06
C LYS A 216 3.62 -25.55 -0.61
N HIS A 217 2.90 -24.46 -0.38
CA HIS A 217 2.54 -23.93 0.95
C HIS A 217 1.02 -23.75 1.06
N SER A 218 0.27 -24.85 1.00
CA SER A 218 -1.20 -24.86 1.02
C SER A 218 -1.83 -24.26 2.28
N GLU A 219 -1.07 -24.17 3.37
CA GLU A 219 -1.43 -23.55 4.64
C GLU A 219 -1.35 -22.01 4.63
N VAL A 220 -0.66 -21.42 3.65
CA VAL A 220 -0.61 -19.98 3.45
C VAL A 220 -1.76 -19.58 2.55
N LYS A 221 -2.51 -18.55 2.92
CA LYS A 221 -3.50 -17.91 2.05
C LYS A 221 -2.87 -16.66 1.45
N LEU A 222 -2.59 -16.73 0.14
CA LEU A 222 -2.24 -15.55 -0.63
C LEU A 222 -3.52 -14.82 -1.09
N TYR A 223 -3.58 -13.52 -0.84
CA TYR A 223 -4.56 -12.59 -1.41
C TYR A 223 -3.83 -11.82 -2.50
N VAL A 224 -4.16 -12.06 -3.76
CA VAL A 224 -3.40 -11.50 -4.89
C VAL A 224 -4.33 -10.67 -5.76
N VAL A 225 -3.94 -9.42 -6.00
CA VAL A 225 -4.60 -8.54 -6.98
C VAL A 225 -4.19 -8.98 -8.38
N LYS A 226 -4.80 -10.07 -8.88
CA LYS A 226 -4.38 -10.70 -10.15
C LYS A 226 -4.54 -9.79 -11.38
N ASP A 227 -5.53 -8.91 -11.36
CA ASP A 227 -5.80 -7.95 -12.44
C ASP A 227 -5.62 -6.51 -11.93
N ILE A 228 -4.35 -6.12 -11.77
CA ILE A 228 -3.99 -4.79 -11.28
C ILE A 228 -4.35 -3.70 -12.30
N ASP A 229 -4.29 -4.00 -13.59
CA ASP A 229 -4.71 -3.10 -14.66
C ASP A 229 -6.21 -2.78 -14.57
N GLU A 230 -7.06 -3.78 -14.34
CA GLU A 230 -8.48 -3.60 -14.12
C GLU A 230 -8.78 -2.78 -12.86
N LEU A 231 -8.09 -3.07 -11.74
CA LEU A 231 -8.24 -2.28 -10.51
C LEU A 231 -7.93 -0.80 -10.79
N VAL A 232 -6.79 -0.51 -11.43
CA VAL A 232 -6.45 0.88 -11.78
C VAL A 232 -7.44 1.47 -12.77
N ARG A 233 -7.93 0.71 -13.75
CA ARG A 233 -8.95 1.19 -14.69
C ARG A 233 -10.23 1.62 -13.96
N GLN A 234 -10.69 0.82 -12.99
CA GLN A 234 -11.88 1.10 -12.18
C GLN A 234 -11.74 2.37 -11.34
N LEU A 235 -10.57 2.60 -10.72
CA LEU A 235 -10.30 3.82 -9.96
C LEU A 235 -10.47 5.11 -10.79
N PHE A 236 -10.25 5.02 -12.09
CA PHE A 236 -10.35 6.14 -13.03
C PHE A 236 -11.60 6.08 -13.92
N GLU A 237 -12.60 5.28 -13.57
CA GLU A 237 -13.91 5.33 -14.24
C GLU A 237 -14.62 6.67 -13.97
N PRO A 238 -15.29 7.28 -14.98
CA PRO A 238 -15.90 8.59 -14.83
C PRO A 238 -16.87 8.72 -13.65
N GLU A 239 -17.64 7.68 -13.34
CA GLU A 239 -18.59 7.70 -12.22
C GLU A 239 -17.88 7.67 -10.86
N ILE A 240 -16.76 6.94 -10.74
CA ILE A 240 -15.93 6.93 -9.53
C ILE A 240 -15.28 8.30 -9.33
N LEU A 241 -14.61 8.84 -10.37
CA LEU A 241 -13.96 10.14 -10.31
C LEU A 241 -14.97 11.26 -9.95
N LYS A 242 -16.15 11.24 -10.56
CA LYS A 242 -17.24 12.17 -10.26
C LYS A 242 -17.72 12.05 -8.82
N ALA A 243 -17.88 10.82 -8.29
CA ALA A 243 -18.26 10.60 -6.90
C ALA A 243 -17.20 11.11 -5.91
N LEU A 244 -15.92 11.05 -6.28
CA LEU A 244 -14.81 11.61 -5.49
C LEU A 244 -14.62 13.13 -5.71
N GLY A 245 -15.27 13.72 -6.69
CA GLY A 245 -15.05 15.11 -7.09
C GLY A 245 -13.66 15.36 -7.69
N ILE A 246 -13.08 14.35 -8.33
CA ILE A 246 -11.80 14.45 -9.03
C ILE A 246 -12.09 14.78 -10.50
N THR A 247 -11.54 15.90 -10.97
CA THR A 247 -11.75 16.42 -12.33
C THR A 247 -10.46 16.47 -13.15
N VAL A 248 -9.29 16.46 -12.49
CA VAL A 248 -7.97 16.52 -13.15
C VAL A 248 -7.22 15.22 -12.94
N THR A 249 -6.99 14.47 -14.02
CA THR A 249 -6.40 13.11 -13.98
C THR A 249 -5.18 12.91 -14.86
N ASP A 250 -4.71 13.95 -15.54
CA ASP A 250 -3.66 13.87 -16.57
C ASP A 250 -2.41 14.68 -16.22
N LYS A 251 -2.45 15.45 -15.14
CA LYS A 251 -1.34 16.27 -14.65
C LYS A 251 -1.35 16.34 -13.11
N PRO A 252 -0.18 16.60 -12.50
CA PRO A 252 -0.09 16.72 -11.05
C PRO A 252 -0.53 18.10 -10.55
N CYS A 253 -0.96 18.17 -9.29
CA CYS A 253 -1.24 19.43 -8.61
C CYS A 253 0.04 20.23 -8.33
N ILE A 254 1.08 19.55 -7.86
CA ILE A 254 2.43 20.12 -7.73
C ILE A 254 3.16 19.84 -9.05
N PRO A 255 3.48 20.85 -9.88
CA PRO A 255 4.14 20.68 -11.17
C PRO A 255 5.64 20.42 -11.02
N ASP A 256 6.02 19.62 -10.01
CA ASP A 256 7.38 19.15 -9.78
C ASP A 256 7.43 17.65 -10.09
N TYR A 257 8.28 17.29 -11.04
CA TYR A 257 8.48 15.92 -11.51
C TYR A 257 9.68 15.24 -10.83
N GLY A 258 10.34 15.92 -9.89
CA GLY A 258 11.47 15.44 -9.10
C GLY A 258 11.09 15.24 -7.63
N TYR A 259 11.50 16.19 -6.78
CA TYR A 259 11.23 16.19 -5.35
C TYR A 259 10.57 17.51 -4.99
N ALA A 260 9.27 17.50 -4.74
CA ALA A 260 8.58 18.70 -4.29
C ALA A 260 9.19 19.18 -2.96
N GLY A 261 9.55 20.46 -2.93
CA GLY A 261 10.06 21.16 -1.76
C GLY A 261 8.95 21.83 -0.95
N LYS A 262 9.32 22.40 0.20
CA LYS A 262 8.39 23.15 1.07
C LYS A 262 7.79 24.38 0.37
N ASP A 263 8.54 24.97 -0.56
CA ASP A 263 8.14 26.17 -1.31
C ASP A 263 7.59 25.85 -2.71
N SER A 264 7.30 24.57 -2.99
CA SER A 264 6.72 24.18 -4.27
C SER A 264 5.37 24.84 -4.49
N VAL A 265 5.13 25.32 -5.71
CA VAL A 265 3.84 25.90 -6.11
C VAL A 265 2.79 24.78 -6.12
N VAL A 266 1.74 24.95 -5.33
CA VAL A 266 0.58 24.05 -5.29
C VAL A 266 -0.48 24.60 -6.24
N CYS A 267 -1.16 23.73 -6.98
CA CYS A 267 -2.29 24.12 -7.81
C CYS A 267 -3.44 24.73 -7.01
N ASP A 268 -4.32 25.47 -7.68
CA ASP A 268 -5.64 25.79 -7.14
C ASP A 268 -6.50 24.52 -7.08
N HIS A 269 -7.29 24.38 -6.01
CA HIS A 269 -8.19 23.23 -5.80
C HIS A 269 -7.50 21.85 -5.82
N PRO A 270 -6.48 21.61 -4.96
CA PRO A 270 -5.75 20.33 -4.90
C PRO A 270 -6.67 19.11 -4.70
N GLU A 271 -7.83 19.29 -4.06
CA GLU A 271 -8.84 18.27 -3.83
C GLU A 271 -9.49 17.71 -5.10
N GLU A 272 -9.34 18.40 -6.25
CA GLU A 272 -9.88 17.97 -7.55
C GLU A 272 -8.87 17.18 -8.40
N TYR A 273 -7.62 17.09 -7.96
CA TYR A 273 -6.54 16.41 -8.69
C TYR A 273 -6.40 14.96 -8.23
N ALA A 274 -6.24 14.03 -9.17
CA ALA A 274 -5.91 12.63 -8.87
C ALA A 274 -4.47 12.47 -8.35
N PHE A 275 -3.54 13.26 -8.89
CA PHE A 275 -2.12 13.21 -8.60
C PHE A 275 -1.70 14.46 -7.84
N ILE A 276 -1.12 14.28 -6.66
CA ILE A 276 -0.66 15.39 -5.83
C ILE A 276 0.69 15.90 -6.33
N ASP A 277 1.58 15.00 -6.72
CA ASP A 277 2.84 15.33 -7.39
C ASP A 277 2.99 14.56 -8.71
N GLY A 278 4.07 14.84 -9.44
CA GLY A 278 4.31 14.22 -10.73
C GLY A 278 4.60 12.73 -10.68
N PHE A 279 4.85 12.11 -9.52
CA PHE A 279 5.45 10.77 -9.52
C PHE A 279 4.96 9.83 -8.42
N ARG A 280 4.96 10.27 -7.16
CA ARG A 280 4.88 9.40 -5.97
C ARG A 280 3.58 9.55 -5.19
N ALA A 281 2.80 10.60 -5.44
CA ALA A 281 1.69 10.96 -4.55
C ALA A 281 0.32 11.03 -5.22
N LEU A 282 -0.64 10.33 -4.61
CA LEU A 282 -2.05 10.28 -5.03
C LEU A 282 -2.93 11.04 -4.05
N ASN A 283 -4.09 11.48 -4.56
CA ASN A 283 -5.12 12.07 -3.72
C ASN A 283 -5.67 11.06 -2.72
N THR A 284 -5.85 11.50 -1.47
CA THR A 284 -6.35 10.68 -0.36
C THR A 284 -7.72 10.05 -0.66
N LYS A 285 -8.55 10.70 -1.49
CA LYS A 285 -9.84 10.15 -1.93
C LYS A 285 -9.67 8.90 -2.80
N LEU A 286 -8.65 8.87 -3.67
CA LEU A 286 -8.30 7.68 -4.43
C LEU A 286 -7.72 6.60 -3.52
N PHE A 287 -6.87 6.97 -2.55
CA PHE A 287 -6.37 6.02 -1.56
C PHE A 287 -7.49 5.37 -0.74
N LYS A 288 -8.52 6.13 -0.38
CA LYS A 288 -9.71 5.58 0.26
C LYS A 288 -10.42 4.56 -0.64
N GLN A 289 -10.56 4.85 -1.94
CA GLN A 289 -11.14 3.87 -2.88
C GLN A 289 -10.24 2.64 -3.06
N ILE A 290 -8.91 2.81 -3.08
CA ILE A 290 -7.95 1.70 -3.12
C ILE A 290 -8.14 0.78 -1.91
N ALA A 291 -8.31 1.34 -0.70
CA ALA A 291 -8.57 0.55 0.50
C ALA A 291 -9.84 -0.31 0.35
N VAL A 292 -10.92 0.27 -0.17
CA VAL A 292 -12.18 -0.44 -0.46
C VAL A 292 -11.99 -1.57 -1.49
N GLU A 293 -11.26 -1.32 -2.57
CA GLU A 293 -11.01 -2.33 -3.60
C GLU A 293 -10.12 -3.47 -3.08
N LEU A 294 -9.06 -3.15 -2.34
CA LEU A 294 -8.18 -4.16 -1.74
C LEU A 294 -8.90 -5.01 -0.68
N ALA A 295 -9.85 -4.42 0.06
CA ALA A 295 -10.68 -5.17 1.02
C ALA A 295 -11.47 -6.30 0.35
N ARG A 296 -11.93 -6.14 -0.90
CA ARG A 296 -12.67 -7.17 -1.65
C ARG A 296 -11.84 -8.42 -1.97
N TYR A 297 -10.51 -8.30 -1.99
CA TYR A 297 -9.63 -9.46 -2.15
C TYR A 297 -9.47 -10.23 -0.84
N VAL A 298 -9.66 -9.55 0.30
CA VAL A 298 -9.37 -10.07 1.63
C VAL A 298 -10.61 -10.61 2.34
N TYR A 299 -11.75 -9.93 2.24
CA TYR A 299 -13.01 -10.24 2.94
C TYR A 299 -14.11 -10.70 1.98
#